data_AF-A0AAJ4P629-F1
#
_entry.id   AF-A0AAJ4P629-F1
#
_cell.length_a   1.000
_cell.length_b   1.000
_cell.length_c   1.000
_cell.angle_alpha   90.00
_cell.angle_beta   90.00
_cell.angle_gamma   90.00
#
_symmetry.space_group_name_H-M   'P 1'
#
loop_
_entity.id
_entity.type
_entity.pdbx_description
1 polymer ?
#
loop_
_entity_poly.entity_id
_entity_poly.type
_entity_poly.pdbx_seq_one_letter_code
_entity_poly.pdbx_strand_id
1 'polypeptide(L)'
;MKKIILKSLVVAMMGLSGQVSALTSLEDQELSEVNGQALLSMEVQSGFNQMDNLGATYDQSNISFYKLGLEAEMEINTNIKKLQLGCGGVNGATGCDIDIDHIALSGNPTNGADRAATSALITNPFVQFAIKNPNQASTREVLGFRLSAEKISGLLTMGTENSATPNGINSFSGYMKTKSSSGVATTAPRVMDYAATGMNIEGTVKGTILGQPLPLDLHYTSSNYAFQLNSTTAPFTIPATIVSGTRMKEVVLKGTGTVGRIDFKGPLKAELLDGALKLDKDITGYLTGLQTDITVKQNLGLIHALYLDNPASLSLQSQSILWPGAAVAAKQGWWMAMEDEVDLGSISPSYSVPISDAVLKQTITGINHDLTTNVRDCGSLVFGCVLGSALDVKEIKNPALLDFPLTNLTLQGQNFKPNCFGGHKFC
;
A
#
# COMPACT_ATOMS: atom_id res chain seq x y z
N MET A 1 70.70 7.65 -75.93
CA MET A 1 69.32 8.09 -75.60
C MET A 1 68.59 6.92 -74.93
N LYS A 2 68.11 7.16 -73.71
CA LYS A 2 66.86 6.63 -73.12
C LYS A 2 66.59 5.10 -73.12
N LYS A 3 66.52 4.59 -71.87
CA LYS A 3 65.41 3.83 -71.24
C LYS A 3 65.57 2.30 -71.03
N ILE A 4 65.53 1.93 -69.74
CA ILE A 4 64.74 0.84 -69.10
C ILE A 4 65.21 -0.58 -69.54
N ILE A 5 65.78 -1.47 -68.72
CA ILE A 5 65.27 -2.15 -67.52
C ILE A 5 66.49 -2.73 -66.80
N LEU A 6 66.72 -2.38 -65.53
CA LEU A 6 67.72 -3.06 -64.70
C LEU A 6 67.14 -3.22 -63.29
N LYS A 7 67.28 -4.43 -62.75
CA LYS A 7 67.06 -4.82 -61.35
C LYS A 7 65.64 -5.26 -60.95
N SER A 8 65.16 -6.30 -61.61
CA SER A 8 64.33 -7.31 -60.95
C SER A 8 65.23 -8.53 -60.70
N LEU A 9 65.12 -9.16 -59.52
CA LEU A 9 65.61 -10.51 -59.20
C LEU A 9 66.93 -10.71 -58.41
N VAL A 10 67.32 -9.85 -57.45
CA VAL A 10 68.17 -10.27 -56.30
C VAL A 10 67.88 -9.48 -55.01
N VAL A 11 66.60 -9.33 -54.63
CA VAL A 11 66.22 -8.92 -53.25
C VAL A 11 65.01 -9.75 -52.85
N ALA A 12 65.22 -11.05 -52.71
CA ALA A 12 64.21 -12.00 -52.27
C ALA A 12 64.86 -12.95 -51.27
N MET A 13 65.27 -12.41 -50.10
CA MET A 13 65.62 -13.16 -48.88
C MET A 13 66.12 -12.18 -47.80
N MET A 14 65.22 -11.39 -47.21
CA MET A 14 65.38 -10.72 -45.90
C MET A 14 64.13 -9.87 -45.65
N GLY A 15 63.08 -10.48 -45.08
CA GLY A 15 61.82 -9.78 -44.84
C GLY A 15 60.70 -10.63 -44.24
N LEU A 16 61.02 -11.71 -43.55
CA LEU A 16 60.07 -12.46 -42.74
C LEU A 16 60.58 -12.50 -41.30
N SER A 17 60.57 -11.34 -40.63
CA SER A 17 60.45 -11.33 -39.18
C SER A 17 59.00 -11.74 -38.88
N GLY A 18 58.79 -13.04 -38.66
CA GLY A 18 57.53 -13.54 -38.12
C GLY A 18 57.24 -12.80 -36.82
N GLN A 19 56.03 -12.26 -36.69
CA GLN A 19 55.49 -11.94 -35.38
C GLN A 19 55.34 -13.26 -34.64
N VAL A 20 56.38 -13.62 -33.88
CA VAL A 20 56.23 -14.56 -32.78
C VAL A 20 55.51 -13.76 -31.71
N SER A 21 54.18 -13.82 -31.70
CA SER A 21 53.43 -13.58 -30.48
C SER A 21 53.86 -14.68 -29.51
N ALA A 22 54.90 -14.38 -28.74
CA ALA A 22 55.28 -15.19 -27.61
C ALA A 22 54.05 -15.24 -26.70
N LEU A 23 53.57 -16.45 -26.39
CA LEU A 23 52.64 -16.65 -25.30
C LEU A 23 53.39 -16.23 -24.03
N THR A 24 53.10 -15.03 -23.54
CA THR A 24 53.57 -14.56 -22.24
C THR A 24 52.84 -15.36 -21.18
N SER A 25 53.60 -16.05 -20.34
CA SER A 25 53.09 -16.65 -19.10
C SER A 25 52.66 -15.50 -18.19
N LEU A 26 51.36 -15.29 -18.06
CA LEU A 26 50.80 -14.37 -17.06
C LEU A 26 50.83 -15.07 -15.69
N GLU A 27 51.35 -14.39 -14.68
CA GLU A 27 51.16 -14.81 -13.28
C GLU A 27 49.70 -14.55 -12.86
N ASP A 28 49.17 -15.29 -11.88
CA ASP A 28 47.76 -15.20 -11.44
C ASP A 28 47.31 -13.74 -11.14
N GLN A 29 48.24 -12.89 -10.71
CA GLN A 29 48.04 -11.47 -10.45
C GLN A 29 47.70 -10.69 -11.74
N GLU A 30 48.37 -10.98 -12.85
CA GLU A 30 48.17 -10.34 -14.15
C GLU A 30 47.00 -10.98 -14.92
N LEU A 31 46.71 -12.27 -14.67
CA LEU A 31 45.48 -12.94 -15.14
C LEU A 31 44.21 -12.33 -14.51
N SER A 32 44.28 -11.93 -13.23
CA SER A 32 43.21 -11.19 -12.54
C SER A 32 42.94 -9.80 -13.14
N GLU A 33 43.93 -9.17 -13.79
CA GLU A 33 43.77 -7.86 -14.43
C GLU A 33 43.18 -7.94 -15.84
N VAL A 34 43.31 -9.09 -16.52
CA VAL A 34 42.92 -9.23 -17.94
C VAL A 34 41.63 -10.03 -18.14
N ASN A 35 41.31 -11.02 -17.31
CA ASN A 35 40.08 -11.82 -17.44
C ASN A 35 39.65 -12.43 -16.11
N GLY A 36 38.66 -11.80 -15.46
CA GLY A 36 37.88 -12.42 -14.40
C GLY A 36 37.31 -11.41 -13.42
N GLN A 37 36.13 -10.86 -13.72
CA GLN A 37 35.24 -10.51 -12.61
C GLN A 37 34.94 -11.82 -11.90
N ALA A 38 35.40 -11.97 -10.66
CA ALA A 38 35.16 -13.18 -9.90
C ALA A 38 33.65 -13.36 -9.77
N LEU A 39 33.11 -14.45 -10.33
CA LEU A 39 31.69 -14.77 -10.26
C LEU A 39 31.21 -14.85 -8.80
N LEU A 40 32.09 -15.25 -7.88
CA LEU A 40 31.84 -15.28 -6.45
C LEU A 40 32.64 -14.17 -5.76
N SER A 41 31.95 -13.31 -5.01
CA SER A 41 32.54 -12.27 -4.19
C SER A 41 32.41 -12.64 -2.70
N MET A 42 33.46 -12.39 -1.92
CA MET A 42 33.45 -12.59 -0.47
C MET A 42 33.79 -11.30 0.23
N GLU A 43 32.93 -10.88 1.16
CA GLU A 43 33.11 -9.67 1.95
C GLU A 43 32.87 -9.98 3.43
N VAL A 44 33.69 -9.38 4.29
CA VAL A 44 33.49 -9.42 5.74
C VAL A 44 33.27 -8.01 6.23
N GLN A 45 32.13 -7.79 6.89
CA GLN A 45 31.79 -6.52 7.51
C GLN A 45 31.75 -6.71 9.03
N SER A 46 32.48 -5.86 9.77
CA SER A 46 32.36 -5.82 11.22
C SER A 46 30.99 -5.27 11.62
N GLY A 47 30.42 -5.81 12.69
CA GLY A 47 29.17 -5.31 13.23
C GLY A 47 29.29 -3.89 13.75
N PHE A 48 28.14 -3.28 13.95
CA PHE A 48 28.01 -1.84 14.15
C PHE A 48 26.95 -1.55 15.20
N ASN A 49 26.99 -0.32 15.72
CA ASN A 49 26.03 0.19 16.69
C ASN A 49 25.18 1.24 15.99
N GLN A 50 23.89 0.93 15.78
CA GLN A 50 23.00 1.77 15.00
C GLN A 50 21.57 1.72 15.55
N MET A 51 20.87 2.84 15.38
CA MET A 51 19.42 2.94 15.58
C MET A 51 18.69 2.61 14.28
N ASP A 52 17.71 1.72 14.33
CA ASP A 52 16.88 1.37 13.18
C ASP A 52 15.78 2.41 12.90
N ASN A 53 15.04 2.23 11.80
CA ASN A 53 13.98 3.16 11.40
C ASN A 53 12.75 3.15 12.33
N LEU A 54 12.69 2.24 13.32
CA LEU A 54 11.66 2.20 14.36
C LEU A 54 12.16 2.80 15.68
N GLY A 55 13.40 3.29 15.74
CA GLY A 55 13.99 3.94 16.92
C GLY A 55 14.66 2.98 17.91
N ALA A 56 14.78 1.68 17.60
CA ALA A 56 15.47 0.72 18.44
C ALA A 56 16.97 0.74 18.16
N THR A 57 17.79 0.75 19.22
CA THR A 57 19.26 0.73 19.11
C THR A 57 19.80 -0.68 19.28
N TYR A 58 20.70 -1.09 18.39
CA TYR A 58 21.33 -2.41 18.42
C TYR A 58 22.84 -2.27 18.58
N ASP A 59 23.41 -2.91 19.60
CA ASP A 59 24.86 -3.07 19.74
C ASP A 59 25.25 -4.43 19.16
N GLN A 60 25.95 -4.42 18.04
CA GLN A 60 26.42 -5.62 17.35
C GLN A 60 27.95 -5.62 17.18
N SER A 61 28.67 -4.88 18.03
CA SER A 61 30.13 -4.77 18.00
C SER A 61 30.86 -6.11 18.11
N ASN A 62 30.24 -7.14 18.69
CA ASN A 62 30.77 -8.50 18.81
C ASN A 62 30.33 -9.45 17.68
N ILE A 63 29.68 -8.95 16.64
CA ILE A 63 29.21 -9.73 15.47
C ILE A 63 30.04 -9.33 14.25
N SER A 64 30.35 -10.29 13.37
CA SER A 64 30.80 -10.02 12.00
C SER A 64 29.86 -10.66 11.00
N PHE A 65 29.65 -9.96 9.89
CA PHE A 65 28.81 -10.38 8.78
C PHE A 65 29.68 -10.88 7.63
N TYR A 66 29.47 -12.13 7.21
CA TYR A 66 30.20 -12.77 6.13
C TYR A 66 29.28 -12.91 4.92
N LYS A 67 29.50 -12.10 3.88
CA LYS A 67 28.70 -12.08 2.64
C LYS A 67 29.42 -12.88 1.56
N LEU A 68 28.72 -13.85 0.99
CA LEU A 68 29.09 -14.55 -0.23
C LEU A 68 28.12 -14.12 -1.32
N GLY A 69 28.58 -13.24 -2.22
CA GLY A 69 27.84 -12.75 -3.37
C GLY A 69 28.11 -13.57 -4.63
N LEU A 70 27.12 -13.58 -5.51
CA LEU A 70 27.21 -14.06 -6.88
C LEU A 70 27.05 -12.85 -7.79
N GLU A 71 28.09 -12.46 -8.51
CA GLU A 71 28.06 -11.34 -9.47
C GLU A 71 27.38 -11.81 -10.77
N ALA A 72 26.06 -11.95 -10.72
CA ALA A 72 25.24 -12.45 -11.83
C ALA A 72 23.81 -11.92 -11.80
N GLU A 73 23.17 -11.94 -12.97
CA GLU A 73 21.73 -11.81 -13.11
C GLU A 73 21.09 -13.19 -13.21
N MET A 74 20.16 -13.48 -12.31
CA MET A 74 19.39 -14.73 -12.29
C MET A 74 17.95 -14.47 -12.66
N GLU A 75 17.43 -15.25 -13.60
CA GLU A 75 16.01 -15.27 -13.91
C GLU A 75 15.30 -16.39 -13.15
N ILE A 76 14.17 -16.07 -12.53
CA ILE A 76 13.34 -17.05 -11.83
C ILE A 76 11.86 -16.90 -12.20
N ASN A 77 11.22 -18.02 -12.51
CA ASN A 77 9.77 -18.11 -12.56
C ASN A 77 9.36 -19.30 -11.68
N THR A 78 8.66 -18.99 -10.58
CA THR A 78 8.34 -19.98 -9.56
C THR A 78 6.90 -19.81 -9.10
N ASN A 79 6.24 -20.95 -8.90
CA ASN A 79 4.97 -21.06 -8.20
C ASN A 79 5.14 -22.01 -7.02
N ILE A 80 4.66 -21.62 -5.83
CA ILE A 80 4.71 -22.41 -4.61
C ILE A 80 3.31 -22.45 -4.01
N LYS A 81 2.73 -23.66 -3.92
CA LYS A 81 1.36 -23.83 -3.43
C LYS A 81 1.19 -23.35 -2.00
N LYS A 82 2.19 -23.60 -1.16
CA LYS A 82 2.20 -23.24 0.27
C LYS A 82 3.62 -22.93 0.70
N LEU A 83 3.87 -21.71 1.15
CA LEU A 83 5.13 -21.31 1.78
C LEU A 83 4.89 -21.19 3.29
N GLN A 84 5.51 -22.09 4.06
CA GLN A 84 5.39 -22.13 5.50
C GLN A 84 6.78 -22.20 6.14
N LEU A 85 7.13 -21.16 6.90
CA LEU A 85 8.42 -21.04 7.56
C LEU A 85 8.22 -20.69 9.03
N GLY A 86 9.01 -21.33 9.91
CA GLY A 86 8.96 -21.06 11.35
C GLY A 86 7.65 -21.46 12.01
N CYS A 87 7.03 -22.56 11.55
CA CYS A 87 5.83 -23.11 12.19
C CYS A 87 6.15 -23.72 13.55
N GLY A 88 5.41 -23.33 14.58
CA GLY A 88 5.75 -23.64 15.97
C GLY A 88 7.00 -22.88 16.43
N GLY A 89 7.69 -23.41 17.44
CA GLY A 89 8.99 -22.87 17.86
C GLY A 89 8.94 -21.60 18.71
N VAL A 90 10.01 -20.81 18.61
CA VAL A 90 10.36 -19.70 19.53
C VAL A 90 9.32 -18.56 19.58
N ASN A 91 8.61 -18.34 18.49
CA ASN A 91 7.55 -17.31 18.40
C ASN A 91 6.15 -17.83 18.75
N GLY A 92 6.07 -19.05 19.32
CA GLY A 92 4.84 -19.65 19.85
C GLY A 92 4.54 -21.02 19.26
N ALA A 93 3.90 -21.88 20.07
CA ALA A 93 3.58 -23.27 19.72
C ALA A 93 2.62 -23.42 18.54
N THR A 94 1.80 -22.40 18.26
CA THR A 94 0.79 -22.40 17.20
C THR A 94 1.08 -21.31 16.16
N GLY A 95 0.98 -21.66 14.87
CA GLY A 95 1.19 -20.75 13.75
C GLY A 95 2.63 -20.73 13.24
N CYS A 96 2.84 -20.02 12.13
CA CYS A 96 4.12 -19.89 11.45
C CYS A 96 4.55 -18.43 11.37
N ASP A 97 5.85 -18.18 11.31
CA ASP A 97 6.40 -16.84 11.12
C ASP A 97 6.01 -16.29 9.74
N ILE A 98 6.13 -17.11 8.70
CA ILE A 98 5.65 -16.79 7.34
C ILE A 98 4.73 -17.93 6.91
N ASP A 99 3.50 -17.58 6.56
CA ASP A 99 2.52 -18.49 5.98
C ASP A 99 1.81 -17.77 4.83
N ILE A 100 2.07 -18.22 3.60
CA ILE A 100 1.50 -17.64 2.39
C ILE A 100 0.98 -18.77 1.49
N ASP A 101 -0.26 -18.62 1.05
CA ASP A 101 -0.90 -19.52 0.10
C ASP A 101 -0.64 -19.07 -1.35
N HIS A 102 -0.41 -20.03 -2.24
CA HIS A 102 -0.30 -19.85 -3.69
C HIS A 102 0.62 -18.68 -4.09
N ILE A 103 1.81 -18.63 -3.51
CA ILE A 103 2.79 -17.58 -3.81
C ILE A 103 3.45 -17.86 -5.16
N ALA A 104 3.56 -16.82 -6.00
CA ALA A 104 4.19 -16.90 -7.31
C ALA A 104 5.09 -15.69 -7.54
N LEU A 105 6.31 -15.95 -8.01
CA LEU A 105 7.28 -14.93 -8.41
C LEU A 105 7.58 -15.11 -9.90
N SER A 106 7.32 -14.06 -10.67
CA SER A 106 7.53 -14.03 -12.13
C SER A 106 7.91 -12.62 -12.56
N GLY A 107 8.15 -12.44 -13.86
CA GLY A 107 8.30 -11.09 -14.41
C GLY A 107 6.96 -10.35 -14.40
N ASN A 108 7.01 -9.03 -14.47
CA ASN A 108 5.81 -8.21 -14.70
C ASN A 108 5.48 -8.21 -16.21
N PRO A 109 4.35 -8.79 -16.65
CA PRO A 109 4.04 -8.90 -18.07
C PRO A 109 3.84 -7.51 -18.70
N THR A 110 4.63 -7.19 -19.73
CA THR A 110 4.41 -6.01 -20.56
C THR A 110 3.50 -6.35 -21.74
N ASN A 111 2.65 -5.40 -22.16
CA ASN A 111 1.96 -5.39 -23.46
C ASN A 111 1.29 -6.72 -23.89
N GLY A 112 0.47 -7.32 -23.03
CA GLY A 112 -0.33 -8.51 -23.39
C GLY A 112 0.44 -9.84 -23.42
N ALA A 113 1.72 -9.86 -23.05
CA ALA A 113 2.48 -11.09 -22.85
C ALA A 113 1.86 -11.98 -21.77
N ASP A 114 2.03 -13.30 -21.92
CA ASP A 114 1.60 -14.22 -20.88
C ASP A 114 2.53 -14.14 -19.67
N ARG A 115 1.97 -14.01 -18.47
CA ARG A 115 2.77 -13.91 -17.24
C ARG A 115 3.59 -15.18 -17.01
N ALA A 116 3.03 -16.33 -17.36
CA ALA A 116 3.72 -17.62 -17.31
C ALA A 116 4.97 -17.68 -18.20
N ALA A 117 5.11 -16.78 -19.17
CA ALA A 117 6.25 -16.70 -20.06
C ALA A 117 7.30 -15.65 -19.62
N THR A 118 7.13 -15.02 -18.46
CA THR A 118 8.07 -14.01 -17.94
C THR A 118 8.77 -14.48 -16.68
N SER A 119 10.01 -14.04 -16.47
CA SER A 119 10.81 -14.35 -15.27
C SER A 119 11.08 -13.09 -14.47
N ALA A 120 11.11 -13.22 -13.14
CA ALA A 120 11.63 -12.17 -12.27
C ALA A 120 13.16 -12.15 -12.41
N LEU A 121 13.74 -10.96 -12.35
CA LEU A 121 15.18 -10.75 -12.41
C LEU A 121 15.72 -10.54 -11.00
N ILE A 122 16.72 -11.33 -10.62
CA ILE A 122 17.45 -11.23 -9.36
C ILE A 122 18.89 -10.82 -9.70
N THR A 123 19.24 -9.58 -9.39
CA THR A 123 20.56 -9.02 -9.67
C THR A 123 21.46 -9.13 -8.44
N ASN A 124 22.63 -9.72 -8.62
CA ASN A 124 23.67 -9.90 -7.60
C ASN A 124 23.16 -10.56 -6.30
N PRO A 125 22.63 -11.80 -6.39
CA PRO A 125 22.18 -12.51 -5.20
C PRO A 125 23.35 -12.86 -4.27
N PHE A 126 23.08 -12.92 -2.97
CA PHE A 126 24.07 -13.24 -1.97
C PHE A 126 23.47 -13.98 -0.77
N VAL A 127 24.34 -14.74 -0.10
CA VAL A 127 24.08 -15.31 1.22
C VAL A 127 24.96 -14.59 2.22
N GLN A 128 24.41 -14.19 3.36
CA GLN A 128 25.18 -13.55 4.42
C GLN A 128 24.94 -14.20 5.77
N PHE A 129 26.01 -14.47 6.51
CA PHE A 129 25.97 -15.06 7.86
C PHE A 129 26.33 -14.02 8.91
N ALA A 130 25.61 -14.02 10.02
CA ALA A 130 25.97 -13.25 11.22
C ALA A 130 26.68 -14.18 12.21
N ILE A 131 27.93 -13.87 12.55
CA ILE A 131 28.75 -14.69 13.45
C ILE A 131 29.16 -13.86 14.66
N LYS A 132 28.78 -14.33 15.84
CA LYS A 132 29.19 -13.77 17.13
C LYS A 132 30.59 -14.25 17.51
N ASN A 133 31.36 -13.37 18.16
CA ASN A 133 32.72 -13.62 18.61
C ASN A 133 33.62 -14.19 17.50
N PRO A 134 33.72 -13.53 16.34
CA PRO A 134 34.41 -14.05 15.16
C PRO A 134 35.88 -14.40 15.46
N ASN A 135 36.52 -13.67 16.37
CA ASN A 135 37.94 -13.83 16.71
C ASN A 135 38.20 -14.87 17.82
N GLN A 136 37.17 -15.48 18.41
CA GLN A 136 37.31 -16.44 19.51
C GLN A 136 36.69 -17.78 19.14
N ALA A 137 37.52 -18.75 18.73
CA ALA A 137 37.06 -20.05 18.24
C ALA A 137 36.20 -20.83 19.26
N SER A 138 36.47 -20.69 20.56
CA SER A 138 35.75 -21.39 21.63
C SER A 138 34.33 -20.85 21.88
N THR A 139 34.05 -19.61 21.48
CA THR A 139 32.77 -18.93 21.70
C THR A 139 32.14 -18.43 20.40
N ARG A 140 32.66 -18.88 19.25
CA ARG A 140 32.17 -18.50 17.93
C ARG A 140 30.83 -19.18 17.69
N GLU A 141 29.83 -18.39 17.35
CA GLU A 141 28.45 -18.86 17.18
C GLU A 141 27.81 -18.23 15.94
N VAL A 142 27.12 -19.02 15.13
CA VAL A 142 26.30 -18.50 14.03
C VAL A 142 24.97 -18.06 14.63
N LEU A 143 24.69 -16.76 14.55
CA LEU A 143 23.44 -16.18 15.04
C LEU A 143 22.32 -16.22 14.00
N GLY A 144 22.66 -16.30 12.73
CA GLY A 144 21.66 -16.36 11.66
C GLY A 144 22.27 -16.27 10.28
N PHE A 145 21.41 -16.42 9.27
CA PHE A 145 21.74 -16.19 7.87
C PHE A 145 20.63 -15.39 7.17
N ARG A 146 20.98 -14.67 6.11
CA ARG A 146 20.03 -14.08 5.17
C ARG A 146 20.38 -14.46 3.73
N LEU A 147 19.35 -14.70 2.95
CA LEU A 147 19.37 -14.79 1.50
C LEU A 147 18.81 -13.47 0.98
N SER A 148 19.53 -12.81 0.08
CA SER A 148 19.14 -11.50 -0.42
C SER A 148 19.71 -11.26 -1.82
N ALA A 149 19.30 -10.17 -2.44
CA ALA A 149 19.91 -9.67 -3.66
C ALA A 149 20.04 -8.15 -3.59
N GLU A 150 20.88 -7.56 -4.44
CA GLU A 150 20.92 -6.10 -4.59
C GLU A 150 19.60 -5.59 -5.15
N LYS A 151 18.98 -6.35 -6.06
CA LYS A 151 17.69 -6.00 -6.62
C LYS A 151 16.91 -7.24 -7.02
N ILE A 152 15.62 -7.26 -6.67
CA ILE A 152 14.64 -8.20 -7.23
C ILE A 152 13.61 -7.40 -8.00
N SER A 153 13.56 -7.59 -9.31
CA SER A 153 12.59 -6.97 -10.21
C SER A 153 11.59 -8.01 -10.71
N GLY A 154 10.32 -7.84 -10.36
CA GLY A 154 9.30 -8.82 -10.71
C GLY A 154 7.94 -8.54 -10.08
N LEU A 155 7.03 -9.49 -10.26
CA LEU A 155 5.70 -9.46 -9.70
C LEU A 155 5.53 -10.65 -8.75
N LEU A 156 5.42 -10.34 -7.45
CA LEU A 156 5.07 -11.30 -6.43
C LEU A 156 3.55 -11.32 -6.27
N THR A 157 2.93 -12.47 -6.49
CA THR A 157 1.50 -12.65 -6.20
C THR A 157 1.27 -13.73 -5.19
N MET A 158 0.14 -13.62 -4.51
CA MET A 158 -0.26 -14.49 -3.40
C MET A 158 -1.75 -14.77 -3.56
N GLY A 159 -2.17 -15.96 -3.13
CA GLY A 159 -3.54 -16.42 -3.31
C GLY A 159 -3.92 -16.72 -4.75
N THR A 160 -5.19 -17.05 -4.96
CA THR A 160 -5.70 -17.49 -6.27
C THR A 160 -6.55 -16.45 -6.98
N GLU A 161 -7.03 -15.45 -6.23
CA GLU A 161 -7.92 -14.40 -6.74
C GLU A 161 -8.07 -13.25 -5.74
N ASN A 162 -8.31 -12.05 -6.26
CA ASN A 162 -8.71 -10.88 -5.49
C ASN A 162 -10.21 -10.93 -5.18
N SER A 163 -10.56 -11.60 -4.08
CA SER A 163 -11.95 -11.74 -3.60
C SER A 163 -12.14 -11.04 -2.25
N ALA A 164 -13.38 -11.02 -1.75
CA ALA A 164 -13.65 -10.55 -0.38
C ALA A 164 -13.17 -11.54 0.69
N THR A 165 -12.88 -12.79 0.32
CA THR A 165 -12.37 -13.82 1.23
C THR A 165 -10.84 -13.82 1.22
N PRO A 166 -10.17 -13.63 2.38
CA PRO A 166 -8.72 -13.71 2.46
C PRO A 166 -8.19 -15.07 1.99
N ASN A 167 -7.22 -15.06 1.08
CA ASN A 167 -6.61 -16.29 0.53
C ASN A 167 -5.11 -16.15 0.17
N GLY A 168 -4.47 -15.04 0.55
CA GLY A 168 -3.04 -14.76 0.33
C GLY A 168 -2.17 -15.03 1.56
N ILE A 169 -1.70 -13.95 2.20
CA ILE A 169 -0.86 -14.01 3.42
C ILE A 169 -1.70 -14.38 4.64
N ASN A 170 -1.40 -15.51 5.28
CA ASN A 170 -2.02 -15.91 6.55
C ASN A 170 -1.25 -15.45 7.78
N SER A 171 0.07 -15.30 7.65
CA SER A 171 0.97 -14.83 8.70
C SER A 171 2.23 -14.22 8.08
N PHE A 172 2.62 -13.04 8.55
CA PHE A 172 3.80 -12.32 8.08
C PHE A 172 4.67 -11.82 9.25
N SER A 173 5.85 -12.40 9.37
CA SER A 173 6.97 -11.87 10.15
C SER A 173 7.93 -11.18 9.21
N GLY A 174 8.06 -9.86 9.33
CA GLY A 174 8.84 -9.12 8.36
C GLY A 174 8.80 -7.61 8.49
N TYR A 175 9.39 -6.98 7.48
CA TYR A 175 9.42 -5.55 7.25
C TYR A 175 9.02 -5.27 5.80
N MET A 176 8.12 -4.31 5.61
CA MET A 176 7.89 -3.66 4.33
C MET A 176 7.50 -2.21 4.56
N LYS A 177 7.80 -1.35 3.61
CA LYS A 177 7.31 0.02 3.59
C LYS A 177 6.40 0.19 2.40
N THR A 178 5.16 0.62 2.59
CA THR A 178 4.28 0.91 1.46
C THR A 178 4.65 2.26 0.86
N LYS A 179 4.52 2.39 -0.46
CA LYS A 179 4.53 3.69 -1.13
C LYS A 179 3.27 4.48 -0.73
N SER A 180 3.33 5.80 -0.84
CA SER A 180 2.11 6.63 -0.76
C SER A 180 1.16 6.26 -1.90
N SER A 181 -0.09 5.98 -1.56
CA SER A 181 -1.11 5.52 -2.51
C SER A 181 -2.38 6.35 -2.39
N SER A 182 -3.09 6.48 -3.51
CA SER A 182 -4.37 7.19 -3.57
C SER A 182 -5.46 6.32 -4.20
N GLY A 183 -6.69 6.58 -3.79
CA GLY A 183 -7.87 5.86 -4.27
C GLY A 183 -9.08 6.77 -4.30
N VAL A 184 -10.11 6.34 -5.01
CA VAL A 184 -11.42 6.98 -5.02
C VAL A 184 -12.44 5.94 -4.58
N ALA A 185 -12.97 6.12 -3.37
CA ALA A 185 -14.08 5.33 -2.89
C ALA A 185 -15.39 5.88 -3.46
N THR A 186 -16.39 5.01 -3.63
CA THR A 186 -17.76 5.41 -3.94
C THR A 186 -18.62 5.04 -2.74
N THR A 187 -19.40 5.97 -2.19
CA THR A 187 -20.29 5.69 -1.06
C THR A 187 -21.55 4.98 -1.53
N ALA A 188 -22.10 4.07 -0.71
CA ALA A 188 -23.41 3.50 -1.00
C ALA A 188 -24.53 4.51 -0.66
N PRO A 189 -25.58 4.63 -1.49
CA PRO A 189 -26.73 5.46 -1.16
C PRO A 189 -27.44 4.89 0.07
N ARG A 190 -27.90 5.76 0.97
CA ARG A 190 -28.54 5.36 2.22
C ARG A 190 -29.47 6.45 2.75
N VAL A 191 -30.46 6.06 3.56
CA VAL A 191 -31.31 7.01 4.30
C VAL A 191 -30.60 7.46 5.57
N MET A 192 -30.60 8.78 5.81
CA MET A 192 -30.27 9.40 7.08
C MET A 192 -31.58 9.81 7.78
N ASP A 193 -31.91 9.13 8.88
CA ASP A 193 -33.07 9.40 9.71
C ASP A 193 -32.66 9.54 11.19
N TYR A 194 -33.64 9.81 12.07
CA TYR A 194 -33.39 9.93 13.50
C TYR A 194 -32.95 8.61 14.14
N ALA A 195 -33.41 7.46 13.63
CA ALA A 195 -33.02 6.16 14.14
C ALA A 195 -31.53 5.88 13.90
N ALA A 196 -31.00 6.29 12.75
CA ALA A 196 -29.59 6.13 12.40
C ALA A 196 -28.66 7.11 13.14
N THR A 197 -29.09 8.34 13.42
CA THR A 197 -28.20 9.35 14.03
C THR A 197 -28.40 9.51 15.53
N GLY A 198 -29.62 9.30 16.03
CA GLY A 198 -30.06 9.65 17.38
C GLY A 198 -30.03 11.15 17.67
N MET A 199 -30.08 12.02 16.66
CA MET A 199 -29.93 13.48 16.81
C MET A 199 -30.95 14.24 15.97
N ASN A 200 -31.42 15.38 16.49
CA ASN A 200 -32.39 16.23 15.80
C ASN A 200 -31.73 17.05 14.69
N ILE A 201 -32.51 17.35 13.66
CA ILE A 201 -32.18 18.40 12.70
C ILE A 201 -32.72 19.72 13.21
N GLU A 202 -31.87 20.73 13.24
CA GLU A 202 -32.17 22.06 13.73
C GLU A 202 -31.81 23.10 12.69
N GLY A 203 -32.60 24.16 12.61
CA GLY A 203 -32.32 25.25 11.69
C GLY A 203 -33.19 26.46 11.93
N THR A 204 -32.96 27.47 11.10
CA THR A 204 -33.63 28.76 11.22
C THR A 204 -34.17 29.18 9.85
N VAL A 205 -35.43 29.59 9.83
CA VAL A 205 -36.09 30.11 8.63
C VAL A 205 -36.59 31.52 8.87
N LYS A 206 -36.65 32.31 7.79
CA LYS A 206 -37.28 33.64 7.78
C LYS A 206 -38.31 33.72 6.68
N GLY A 207 -39.22 34.68 6.79
CA GLY A 207 -40.12 35.02 5.71
C GLY A 207 -41.16 36.05 6.12
N THR A 208 -42.22 36.14 5.32
CA THR A 208 -43.24 37.17 5.39
C THR A 208 -44.60 36.56 5.73
N ILE A 209 -45.39 37.24 6.57
CA ILE A 209 -46.80 36.96 6.78
C ILE A 209 -47.58 38.12 6.15
N LEU A 210 -48.54 37.80 5.26
CA LEU A 210 -49.36 38.81 4.56
C LEU A 210 -48.53 39.93 3.89
N GLY A 211 -47.36 39.58 3.35
CA GLY A 211 -46.47 40.52 2.66
C GLY A 211 -45.61 41.40 3.57
N GLN A 212 -45.72 41.27 4.90
CA GLN A 212 -44.84 41.95 5.86
C GLN A 212 -43.77 40.99 6.38
N PRO A 213 -42.49 41.39 6.40
CA PRO A 213 -41.42 40.56 6.97
C PRO A 213 -41.66 40.37 8.46
N LEU A 214 -41.59 39.12 8.93
CA LEU A 214 -41.58 38.88 10.36
C LEU A 214 -40.27 39.45 10.94
N PRO A 215 -40.33 40.23 12.03
CA PRO A 215 -39.14 40.81 12.65
C PRO A 215 -38.29 39.78 13.41
N LEU A 216 -38.68 38.50 13.43
CA LEU A 216 -38.00 37.44 14.16
C LEU A 216 -37.77 36.22 13.26
N ASP A 217 -36.56 35.71 13.29
CA ASP A 217 -36.19 34.44 12.69
C ASP A 217 -36.82 33.28 13.47
N LEU A 218 -37.36 32.30 12.76
CA LEU A 218 -38.11 31.17 13.33
C LEU A 218 -37.20 29.93 13.41
N HIS A 219 -36.88 29.52 14.63
CA HIS A 219 -36.11 28.31 14.88
C HIS A 219 -37.01 27.07 14.88
N TYR A 220 -36.56 25.99 14.24
CA TYR A 220 -37.22 24.69 14.26
C TYR A 220 -36.27 23.60 14.73
N THR A 221 -36.85 22.57 15.35
CA THR A 221 -36.18 21.31 15.67
C THR A 221 -37.05 20.15 15.19
N SER A 222 -36.43 19.10 14.65
CA SER A 222 -37.14 17.92 14.15
C SER A 222 -36.39 16.63 14.47
N SER A 223 -37.13 15.70 15.06
CA SER A 223 -36.73 14.28 15.18
C SER A 223 -37.42 13.40 14.13
N ASN A 224 -38.21 13.99 13.21
CA ASN A 224 -38.98 13.26 12.22
C ASN A 224 -38.53 13.69 10.83
N TYR A 225 -37.46 13.06 10.38
CA TYR A 225 -36.87 13.28 9.07
C TYR A 225 -36.35 11.95 8.50
N ALA A 226 -36.31 11.85 7.18
CA ALA A 226 -35.73 10.71 6.47
C ALA A 226 -35.14 11.16 5.14
N PHE A 227 -33.85 11.52 5.13
CA PHE A 227 -33.18 12.01 3.93
C PHE A 227 -32.48 10.88 3.19
N GLN A 228 -32.92 10.60 1.96
CA GLN A 228 -32.23 9.73 1.04
C GLN A 228 -30.97 10.43 0.53
N LEU A 229 -29.80 9.94 0.93
CA LEU A 229 -28.50 10.38 0.42
C LEU A 229 -28.17 9.63 -0.87
N ASN A 230 -27.72 10.36 -1.88
CA ASN A 230 -27.20 9.78 -3.11
C ASN A 230 -25.76 9.28 -2.93
N SER A 231 -25.37 8.32 -3.76
CA SER A 231 -23.97 7.88 -3.89
C SER A 231 -23.09 9.06 -4.32
N THR A 232 -21.88 9.15 -3.76
CA THR A 232 -20.87 10.12 -4.20
C THR A 232 -19.47 9.51 -4.19
N THR A 233 -18.51 10.22 -4.77
CA THR A 233 -17.10 9.84 -4.73
C THR A 233 -16.39 10.46 -3.53
N ALA A 234 -15.42 9.75 -2.98
CA ALA A 234 -14.59 10.19 -1.88
C ALA A 234 -13.12 9.88 -2.21
N PRO A 235 -12.37 10.83 -2.81
CA PRO A 235 -10.94 10.65 -3.04
C PRO A 235 -10.17 10.70 -1.72
N PHE A 236 -9.17 9.84 -1.60
CA PHE A 236 -8.34 9.75 -0.39
C PHE A 236 -6.90 9.35 -0.70
N THR A 237 -6.02 9.63 0.25
CA THR A 237 -4.60 9.30 0.20
C THR A 237 -4.16 8.63 1.50
N ILE A 238 -3.38 7.56 1.36
CA ILE A 238 -2.68 6.90 2.47
C ILE A 238 -1.18 7.18 2.28
N PRO A 239 -0.52 7.90 3.21
CA PRO A 239 0.92 8.12 3.15
C PRO A 239 1.70 6.80 3.28
N ALA A 240 2.99 6.85 2.90
CA ALA A 240 3.90 5.72 3.07
C ALA A 240 3.90 5.24 4.53
N THR A 241 3.66 3.93 4.73
CA THR A 241 3.50 3.33 6.04
C THR A 241 4.47 2.17 6.21
N ILE A 242 5.18 2.15 7.35
CA ILE A 242 6.03 1.00 7.72
C ILE A 242 5.13 -0.09 8.30
N VAL A 243 5.27 -1.29 7.78
CA VAL A 243 4.60 -2.51 8.24
C VAL A 243 5.69 -3.46 8.72
N SER A 244 5.85 -3.55 10.05
CA SER A 244 6.86 -4.41 10.64
C SER A 244 6.40 -5.08 11.93
N GLY A 245 6.65 -6.37 12.05
CA GLY A 245 6.21 -7.15 13.19
C GLY A 245 6.42 -8.65 13.01
N THR A 246 5.99 -9.41 14.01
CA THR A 246 6.10 -10.88 14.04
C THR A 246 4.69 -11.47 13.94
N ARG A 247 4.50 -12.44 13.03
CA ARG A 247 3.24 -13.17 12.83
C ARG A 247 2.02 -12.26 12.64
N MET A 248 2.18 -11.17 11.91
CA MET A 248 1.11 -10.23 11.61
C MET A 248 0.09 -10.88 10.67
N LYS A 249 -1.19 -10.62 10.93
CA LYS A 249 -2.31 -11.05 10.07
C LYS A 249 -3.07 -9.87 9.48
N GLU A 250 -2.84 -8.68 10.02
CA GLU A 250 -3.52 -7.47 9.67
C GLU A 250 -2.58 -6.28 9.77
N VAL A 251 -2.90 -5.23 9.03
CA VAL A 251 -2.24 -3.94 9.07
C VAL A 251 -3.29 -2.85 9.24
N VAL A 252 -2.94 -1.81 10.00
CA VAL A 252 -3.75 -0.61 10.12
C VAL A 252 -3.10 0.49 9.30
N LEU A 253 -3.80 0.95 8.27
CA LEU A 253 -3.38 2.05 7.42
C LEU A 253 -4.20 3.29 7.77
N LYS A 254 -3.53 4.44 7.92
CA LYS A 254 -4.19 5.71 8.18
C LYS A 254 -4.06 6.61 6.96
N GLY A 255 -5.12 7.33 6.63
CA GLY A 255 -5.14 8.23 5.49
C GLY A 255 -6.12 9.37 5.71
N THR A 256 -6.13 10.31 4.77
CA THR A 256 -7.08 11.42 4.78
C THR A 256 -7.70 11.58 3.41
N GLY A 257 -8.91 12.13 3.38
CA GLY A 257 -9.65 12.31 2.14
C GLY A 257 -10.72 13.37 2.24
N THR A 258 -11.41 13.59 1.14
CA THR A 258 -12.59 14.46 1.06
C THR A 258 -13.78 13.66 0.58
N VAL A 259 -14.97 14.13 0.90
CA VAL A 259 -16.21 13.59 0.34
C VAL A 259 -16.73 14.56 -0.70
N GLY A 260 -17.06 14.04 -1.88
CA GLY A 260 -17.71 14.78 -2.94
C GLY A 260 -19.09 15.29 -2.52
N ARG A 261 -19.73 16.05 -3.41
CA ARG A 261 -21.09 16.55 -3.19
C ARG A 261 -22.04 15.38 -2.93
N ILE A 262 -22.79 15.45 -1.82
CA ILE A 262 -23.87 14.49 -1.51
C ILE A 262 -25.20 15.18 -1.72
N ASP A 263 -25.90 14.86 -2.80
CA ASP A 263 -27.28 15.28 -2.96
C ASP A 263 -28.18 14.46 -2.04
N PHE A 264 -29.17 15.12 -1.43
CA PHE A 264 -30.14 14.45 -0.59
C PHE A 264 -31.56 14.94 -0.85
N LYS A 265 -32.52 14.05 -0.59
CA LYS A 265 -33.95 14.38 -0.63
C LYS A 265 -34.75 13.60 0.39
N GLY A 266 -35.80 14.18 0.95
CA GLY A 266 -36.76 13.42 1.75
C GLY A 266 -37.56 14.26 2.74
N PRO A 267 -38.54 13.66 3.41
CA PRO A 267 -39.45 14.39 4.28
C PRO A 267 -38.76 14.90 5.55
N LEU A 268 -39.18 16.07 6.01
CA LEU A 268 -38.92 16.61 7.35
C LEU A 268 -40.21 17.20 7.91
N LYS A 269 -40.52 16.81 9.16
CA LYS A 269 -41.66 17.33 9.93
C LYS A 269 -41.16 18.06 11.16
N ALA A 270 -41.42 19.36 11.24
CA ALA A 270 -41.09 20.19 12.39
C ALA A 270 -42.26 21.06 12.81
N GLU A 271 -42.25 21.49 14.07
CA GLU A 271 -43.21 22.44 14.61
C GLU A 271 -42.50 23.77 14.90
N LEU A 272 -43.20 24.85 14.60
CA LEU A 272 -42.77 26.23 14.75
C LEU A 272 -43.80 26.97 15.62
N LEU A 273 -43.36 27.93 16.42
CA LEU A 273 -44.22 28.75 17.30
C LEU A 273 -45.16 27.90 18.17
N ASP A 274 -44.60 26.97 18.95
CA ASP A 274 -45.36 26.08 19.86
C ASP A 274 -46.49 25.30 19.17
N GLY A 275 -46.25 24.86 17.93
CA GLY A 275 -47.20 24.04 17.16
C GLY A 275 -48.22 24.84 16.34
N ALA A 276 -48.18 26.18 16.40
CA ALA A 276 -49.03 27.04 15.60
C ALA A 276 -48.75 26.92 14.09
N LEU A 277 -47.50 26.59 13.73
CA LEU A 277 -47.09 26.34 12.35
C LEU A 277 -46.42 24.97 12.25
N LYS A 278 -46.83 24.18 11.24
CA LYS A 278 -46.24 22.87 10.94
C LYS A 278 -45.47 22.94 9.64
N LEU A 279 -44.19 22.61 9.71
CA LEU A 279 -43.31 22.45 8.56
C LEU A 279 -43.29 20.97 8.19
N ASP A 280 -44.16 20.56 7.26
CA ASP A 280 -44.19 19.20 6.70
C ASP A 280 -43.82 19.30 5.22
N LYS A 281 -42.56 18.96 4.89
CA LYS A 281 -41.95 19.24 3.59
C LYS A 281 -41.05 18.10 3.11
N ASP A 282 -41.05 17.87 1.82
CA ASP A 282 -39.98 17.19 1.11
C ASP A 282 -38.80 18.15 0.92
N ILE A 283 -37.76 17.95 1.70
CA ILE A 283 -36.52 18.73 1.61
C ILE A 283 -35.67 18.18 0.48
N THR A 284 -35.10 19.08 -0.33
CA THR A 284 -34.00 18.77 -1.26
C THR A 284 -32.80 19.65 -0.95
N GLY A 285 -31.60 19.15 -1.16
CA GLY A 285 -30.39 19.95 -0.99
C GLY A 285 -29.13 19.15 -1.31
N TYR A 286 -27.98 19.73 -1.03
CA TYR A 286 -26.71 19.04 -1.19
C TYR A 286 -25.68 19.43 -0.13
N LEU A 287 -24.90 18.46 0.33
CA LEU A 287 -23.83 18.62 1.31
C LEU A 287 -22.48 18.76 0.60
N THR A 288 -21.64 19.69 1.09
CA THR A 288 -20.26 19.89 0.61
C THR A 288 -19.30 20.11 1.77
N GLY A 289 -17.99 19.98 1.49
CA GLY A 289 -16.93 20.38 2.42
C GLY A 289 -16.47 19.31 3.41
N LEU A 290 -17.12 18.15 3.44
CA LEU A 290 -16.79 17.06 4.35
C LEU A 290 -15.38 16.54 4.09
N GLN A 291 -14.64 16.35 5.19
CA GLN A 291 -13.31 15.75 5.21
C GLN A 291 -13.37 14.41 5.95
N THR A 292 -12.43 13.51 5.67
CA THR A 292 -12.38 12.19 6.28
C THR A 292 -11.00 11.92 6.86
N ASP A 293 -10.98 11.44 8.10
CA ASP A 293 -9.86 10.72 8.70
C ASP A 293 -10.16 9.22 8.53
N ILE A 294 -9.33 8.54 7.75
CA ILE A 294 -9.59 7.18 7.28
C ILE A 294 -8.66 6.25 8.02
N THR A 295 -9.24 5.26 8.69
CA THR A 295 -8.49 4.14 9.26
C THR A 295 -8.92 2.87 8.55
N VAL A 296 -8.02 2.26 7.77
CA VAL A 296 -8.26 0.98 7.09
C VAL A 296 -7.60 -0.14 7.87
N LYS A 297 -8.41 -1.02 8.44
CA LYS A 297 -7.95 -2.28 9.03
C LYS A 297 -7.98 -3.37 7.95
N GLN A 298 -6.82 -3.69 7.39
CA GLN A 298 -6.70 -4.60 6.25
C GLN A 298 -6.12 -5.94 6.69
N ASN A 299 -6.84 -7.03 6.44
CA ASN A 299 -6.29 -8.38 6.55
C ASN A 299 -5.21 -8.59 5.47
N LEU A 300 -4.04 -9.10 5.85
CA LEU A 300 -2.94 -9.33 4.92
C LEU A 300 -3.26 -10.42 3.89
N GLY A 301 -4.21 -11.31 4.18
CA GLY A 301 -4.70 -12.32 3.23
C GLY A 301 -5.50 -11.74 2.06
N LEU A 302 -5.77 -10.43 2.07
CA LEU A 302 -6.35 -9.66 0.97
C LEU A 302 -5.29 -8.88 0.18
N ILE A 303 -4.00 -9.12 0.45
CA ILE A 303 -2.89 -8.63 -0.35
C ILE A 303 -2.49 -9.77 -1.29
N HIS A 304 -2.58 -9.49 -2.58
CA HIS A 304 -2.46 -10.49 -3.64
C HIS A 304 -1.42 -10.15 -4.69
N ALA A 305 -1.03 -8.87 -4.82
CA ALA A 305 -0.05 -8.43 -5.81
C ALA A 305 0.87 -7.36 -5.21
N LEU A 306 2.17 -7.62 -5.30
CA LEU A 306 3.24 -6.71 -4.92
C LEU A 306 4.22 -6.59 -6.08
N TYR A 307 4.39 -5.38 -6.58
CA TYR A 307 5.39 -5.07 -7.60
C TYR A 307 6.73 -4.84 -6.91
N LEU A 308 7.71 -5.68 -7.23
CA LEU A 308 9.04 -5.63 -6.66
C LEU A 308 9.99 -4.94 -7.65
N ASP A 309 10.74 -3.98 -7.15
CA ASP A 309 11.88 -3.39 -7.86
C ASP A 309 12.96 -2.97 -6.87
N ASN A 310 13.15 -3.78 -5.82
CA ASN A 310 13.83 -3.40 -4.59
C ASN A 310 14.75 -4.51 -4.07
N PRO A 311 15.72 -4.18 -3.20
CA PRO A 311 16.38 -5.17 -2.37
C PRO A 311 15.34 -5.86 -1.48
N ALA A 312 15.39 -7.19 -1.45
CA ALA A 312 14.56 -7.99 -0.57
C ALA A 312 15.37 -9.15 -0.01
N SER A 313 15.03 -9.55 1.21
CA SER A 313 15.73 -10.61 1.90
C SER A 313 14.77 -11.56 2.64
N LEU A 314 15.21 -12.81 2.76
CA LEU A 314 14.62 -13.82 3.63
C LEU A 314 15.72 -14.28 4.59
N SER A 315 15.45 -14.20 5.89
CA SER A 315 16.44 -14.44 6.94
C SER A 315 15.89 -15.31 8.05
N LEU A 316 16.81 -15.98 8.76
CA LEU A 316 16.55 -16.73 9.98
C LEU A 316 17.64 -16.39 10.99
N GLN A 317 17.22 -15.98 12.19
CA GLN A 317 18.14 -15.61 13.27
C GLN A 317 17.65 -16.07 14.64
N SER A 318 18.60 -16.38 15.53
CA SER A 318 18.37 -16.83 16.90
C SER A 318 18.09 -15.68 17.89
N GLN A 319 18.36 -14.44 17.48
CA GLN A 319 18.09 -13.21 18.22
C GLN A 319 17.76 -12.08 17.23
N SER A 320 17.37 -10.90 17.71
CA SER A 320 17.22 -9.75 16.81
C SER A 320 18.57 -9.34 16.20
N ILE A 321 18.60 -9.18 14.88
CA ILE A 321 19.79 -8.78 14.12
C ILE A 321 19.43 -7.64 13.16
N LEU A 322 20.10 -6.50 13.29
CA LEU A 322 20.11 -5.46 12.28
C LEU A 322 21.14 -5.84 11.22
N TRP A 323 20.66 -6.45 10.12
CA TRP A 323 21.50 -6.82 9.00
C TRP A 323 22.09 -5.58 8.32
N PRO A 324 23.31 -5.63 7.77
CA PRO A 324 23.88 -4.50 7.05
C PRO A 324 22.95 -4.01 5.92
N GLY A 325 22.68 -2.71 5.90
CA GLY A 325 21.81 -2.07 4.91
C GLY A 325 20.31 -2.29 5.11
N ALA A 326 19.88 -3.02 6.15
CA ALA A 326 18.46 -3.18 6.47
C ALA A 326 17.90 -1.96 7.20
N ALA A 327 16.66 -1.59 6.90
CA ALA A 327 15.96 -0.48 7.52
C ALA A 327 15.53 -0.77 8.98
N VAL A 328 15.17 -2.02 9.27
CA VAL A 328 14.69 -2.49 10.57
C VAL A 328 15.34 -3.82 10.91
N ALA A 329 15.63 -4.05 12.20
CA ALA A 329 16.21 -5.30 12.62
C ALA A 329 15.25 -6.49 12.41
N ALA A 330 15.79 -7.58 11.87
CA ALA A 330 15.08 -8.83 11.75
C ALA A 330 14.93 -9.47 13.12
N LYS A 331 13.69 -9.68 13.58
CA LYS A 331 13.40 -10.29 14.89
C LYS A 331 13.70 -11.79 14.88
N GLN A 332 13.95 -12.37 16.06
CA GLN A 332 14.19 -13.82 16.20
C GLN A 332 13.15 -14.67 15.43
N GLY A 333 13.61 -15.72 14.75
CA GLY A 333 12.80 -16.56 13.87
C GLY A 333 12.96 -16.22 12.39
N TRP A 334 12.02 -16.65 11.56
CA TRP A 334 12.03 -16.30 10.14
C TRP A 334 11.53 -14.88 9.92
N TRP A 335 12.20 -14.17 9.02
CA TRP A 335 11.92 -12.77 8.72
C TRP A 335 12.09 -12.46 7.25
N MET A 336 11.07 -11.87 6.64
CA MET A 336 11.11 -11.38 5.25
C MET A 336 11.15 -9.86 5.24
N ALA A 337 12.12 -9.27 4.54
CA ALA A 337 12.23 -7.81 4.44
C ALA A 337 12.20 -7.34 2.99
N MET A 338 11.43 -6.29 2.72
CA MET A 338 11.44 -5.51 1.48
C MET A 338 11.91 -4.10 1.86
N GLU A 339 13.12 -3.74 1.45
CA GLU A 339 13.81 -2.56 2.03
C GLU A 339 13.29 -1.22 1.46
N ASP A 340 12.89 -1.20 0.18
CA ASP A 340 12.30 0.00 -0.44
C ASP A 340 10.76 0.01 -0.37
N GLU A 341 10.19 1.08 -0.91
CA GLU A 341 8.74 1.28 -0.98
C GLU A 341 8.07 0.32 -1.97
N VAL A 342 7.09 -0.43 -1.47
CA VAL A 342 6.27 -1.35 -2.26
C VAL A 342 5.00 -0.66 -2.72
N ASP A 343 4.72 -0.71 -4.01
CA ASP A 343 3.50 -0.15 -4.61
C ASP A 343 2.33 -1.14 -4.50
N LEU A 344 1.24 -0.71 -3.87
CA LEU A 344 -0.01 -1.48 -3.73
C LEU A 344 -0.96 -1.29 -4.92
N GLY A 345 -0.60 -0.44 -5.87
CA GLY A 345 -1.45 0.00 -6.96
C GLY A 345 -2.59 0.91 -6.49
N SER A 346 -3.69 0.92 -7.24
CA SER A 346 -4.88 1.67 -6.83
C SER A 346 -5.52 1.04 -5.60
N ILE A 347 -5.64 1.82 -4.53
CA ILE A 347 -6.33 1.45 -3.29
C ILE A 347 -7.84 1.77 -3.35
N SER A 348 -8.37 2.05 -4.55
CA SER A 348 -9.82 2.22 -4.74
C SER A 348 -10.53 0.90 -4.43
N PRO A 349 -11.56 0.90 -3.55
CA PRO A 349 -12.37 -0.28 -3.29
C PRO A 349 -13.11 -0.75 -4.54
N SER A 350 -13.29 -2.06 -4.69
CA SER A 350 -14.01 -2.64 -5.83
C SER A 350 -15.53 -2.51 -5.75
N TYR A 351 -16.06 -2.05 -4.62
CA TYR A 351 -17.49 -1.95 -4.33
C TYR A 351 -17.79 -0.64 -3.59
N SER A 352 -19.07 -0.24 -3.59
CA SER A 352 -19.52 0.93 -2.85
C SER A 352 -19.37 0.72 -1.34
N VAL A 353 -18.73 1.67 -0.67
CA VAL A 353 -18.47 1.65 0.77
C VAL A 353 -19.75 2.06 1.52
N PRO A 354 -20.25 1.22 2.44
CA PRO A 354 -21.41 1.57 3.26
C PRO A 354 -21.06 2.69 4.25
N ILE A 355 -21.98 3.65 4.43
CA ILE A 355 -21.87 4.70 5.44
C ILE A 355 -22.53 4.19 6.72
N SER A 356 -21.77 4.10 7.82
CA SER A 356 -22.28 3.64 9.11
C SER A 356 -23.09 4.73 9.83
N ASP A 357 -23.91 4.31 10.79
CA ASP A 357 -24.72 5.19 11.64
C ASP A 357 -23.84 6.18 12.43
N ALA A 358 -22.68 5.70 12.92
CA ALA A 358 -21.69 6.52 13.59
C ALA A 358 -21.11 7.62 12.70
N VAL A 359 -20.90 7.34 11.40
CA VAL A 359 -20.45 8.36 10.44
C VAL A 359 -21.55 9.38 10.16
N LEU A 360 -22.80 8.94 9.95
CA LEU A 360 -23.93 9.85 9.74
C LEU A 360 -24.12 10.80 10.92
N LYS A 361 -24.03 10.27 12.14
CA LYS A 361 -24.13 11.07 13.37
C LYS A 361 -23.13 12.23 13.41
N GLN A 362 -21.88 12.01 12.99
CA GLN A 362 -20.85 13.05 12.99
C GLN A 362 -21.18 14.25 12.08
N THR A 363 -22.02 14.05 11.06
CA THR A 363 -22.39 15.14 10.13
C THR A 363 -23.41 16.13 10.70
N ILE A 364 -24.28 15.69 11.60
CA ILE A 364 -25.48 16.46 11.99
C ILE A 364 -25.13 17.79 12.67
N THR A 365 -24.07 17.84 13.49
CA THR A 365 -23.65 19.09 14.14
C THR A 365 -23.32 20.18 13.11
N GLY A 366 -22.60 19.82 12.04
CA GLY A 366 -22.28 20.76 10.97
C GLY A 366 -23.49 21.12 10.11
N ILE A 367 -24.42 20.17 9.90
CA ILE A 367 -25.70 20.42 9.22
C ILE A 367 -26.51 21.45 10.01
N ASN A 368 -26.72 21.22 11.31
CA ASN A 368 -27.49 22.12 12.17
C ASN A 368 -26.84 23.51 12.25
N HIS A 369 -25.50 23.57 12.29
CA HIS A 369 -24.78 24.84 12.28
C HIS A 369 -25.03 25.64 11.00
N ASP A 370 -24.96 25.03 9.81
CA ASP A 370 -25.26 25.73 8.55
C ASP A 370 -26.73 26.15 8.48
N LEU A 371 -27.66 25.25 8.78
CA LEU A 371 -29.10 25.54 8.71
C LEU A 371 -29.54 26.61 9.71
N THR A 372 -28.81 26.79 10.82
CA THR A 372 -29.08 27.82 11.82
C THR A 372 -28.42 29.15 11.45
N THR A 373 -27.18 29.13 10.94
CA THR A 373 -26.39 30.34 10.66
C THR A 373 -26.76 30.97 9.32
N ASN A 374 -27.01 30.14 8.31
CA ASN A 374 -27.41 30.57 6.97
C ASN A 374 -28.94 30.50 6.87
N VAL A 375 -29.63 31.47 7.46
CA VAL A 375 -31.10 31.47 7.55
C VAL A 375 -31.76 31.31 6.17
N ARG A 376 -32.64 30.31 6.04
CA ARG A 376 -33.32 30.03 4.77
C ARG A 376 -34.56 30.91 4.62
N ASP A 377 -34.65 31.62 3.49
CA ASP A 377 -35.78 32.50 3.19
C ASP A 377 -36.91 31.70 2.52
N CYS A 378 -38.03 31.60 3.25
CA CYS A 378 -39.24 30.94 2.81
C CYS A 378 -40.11 31.81 1.88
N GLY A 379 -39.76 33.09 1.66
CA GLY A 379 -40.65 34.04 0.99
C GLY A 379 -41.90 34.29 1.85
N SER A 380 -43.08 33.91 1.37
CA SER A 380 -44.28 33.88 2.24
C SER A 380 -44.19 32.68 3.17
N LEU A 381 -44.25 32.87 4.49
CA LEU A 381 -44.22 31.73 5.42
C LEU A 381 -45.44 30.83 5.25
N VAL A 382 -46.59 31.44 4.95
CA VAL A 382 -47.85 30.72 4.70
C VAL A 382 -47.79 29.96 3.36
N PHE A 383 -47.28 30.56 2.28
CA PHE A 383 -47.29 29.90 0.96
C PHE A 383 -46.01 29.17 0.56
N GLY A 384 -44.86 29.49 1.15
CA GLY A 384 -43.57 28.87 0.84
C GLY A 384 -43.23 27.74 1.81
N CYS A 385 -43.35 28.01 3.12
CA CYS A 385 -42.97 27.05 4.16
C CYS A 385 -44.14 26.31 4.81
N VAL A 386 -45.39 26.72 4.61
CA VAL A 386 -46.57 25.98 5.11
C VAL A 386 -47.37 25.34 3.97
N LEU A 387 -47.79 26.11 2.96
CA LEU A 387 -48.59 25.61 1.82
C LEU A 387 -47.71 25.25 0.62
N GLY A 388 -47.09 24.09 0.64
CA GLY A 388 -46.31 23.55 -0.49
C GLY A 388 -45.69 22.22 -0.10
N SER A 389 -45.43 21.32 -1.04
CA SER A 389 -44.91 19.99 -0.71
C SER A 389 -43.39 19.91 -0.61
N ALA A 390 -42.64 20.83 -1.23
CA ALA A 390 -41.17 20.74 -1.32
C ALA A 390 -40.46 22.03 -0.89
N LEU A 391 -39.25 21.89 -0.36
CA LEU A 391 -38.35 22.99 0.01
C LEU A 391 -36.90 22.66 -0.39
N ASP A 392 -36.28 23.52 -1.18
CA ASP A 392 -34.87 23.40 -1.53
C ASP A 392 -34.00 24.21 -0.56
N VAL A 393 -33.20 23.50 0.25
CA VAL A 393 -32.26 24.11 1.21
C VAL A 393 -30.90 24.43 0.58
N LYS A 394 -30.72 24.15 -0.72
CA LYS A 394 -29.50 24.42 -1.49
C LYS A 394 -28.28 23.75 -0.86
N GLU A 395 -27.14 24.44 -0.87
CA GLU A 395 -25.90 23.97 -0.26
C GLU A 395 -25.96 23.99 1.26
N ILE A 396 -25.56 22.90 1.89
CA ILE A 396 -25.23 22.83 3.31
C ILE A 396 -23.72 22.58 3.40
N LYS A 397 -22.98 23.61 3.83
CA LYS A 397 -21.51 23.52 3.94
C LYS A 397 -21.14 22.93 5.28
N ASN A 398 -20.52 21.74 5.26
CA ASN A 398 -20.13 21.03 6.45
C ASN A 398 -18.64 20.65 6.41
N PRO A 399 -17.74 21.47 6.96
CA PRO A 399 -16.30 21.19 6.97
C PRO A 399 -15.87 20.19 8.05
N ALA A 400 -16.79 19.36 8.57
CA ALA A 400 -16.47 18.37 9.59
C ALA A 400 -15.43 17.35 9.09
N LEU A 401 -14.48 17.02 9.97
CA LEU A 401 -13.58 15.88 9.81
C LEU A 401 -14.28 14.63 10.38
N LEU A 402 -14.62 13.70 9.51
CA LEU A 402 -15.33 12.46 9.85
C LEU A 402 -14.33 11.33 10.08
N ASP A 403 -14.42 10.65 11.22
CA ASP A 403 -13.77 9.35 11.42
C ASP A 403 -14.52 8.30 10.60
N PHE A 404 -13.82 7.71 9.63
CA PHE A 404 -14.36 6.72 8.69
C PHE A 404 -13.57 5.41 8.76
N PRO A 405 -13.86 4.54 9.75
CA PRO A 405 -13.19 3.25 9.85
C PRO A 405 -13.65 2.30 8.75
N LEU A 406 -12.67 1.75 8.03
CA LEU A 406 -12.86 0.74 6.99
C LEU A 406 -12.22 -0.57 7.44
N THR A 407 -12.81 -1.69 7.03
CA THR A 407 -12.26 -3.01 7.32
C THR A 407 -12.34 -3.88 6.09
N ASN A 408 -11.23 -4.56 5.76
CA ASN A 408 -11.15 -5.57 4.71
C ASN A 408 -11.73 -5.12 3.37
N LEU A 409 -10.99 -4.26 2.68
CA LEU A 409 -11.38 -3.78 1.36
C LEU A 409 -10.77 -4.71 0.30
N THR A 410 -11.58 -5.09 -0.67
CA THR A 410 -11.08 -5.65 -1.93
C THR A 410 -10.61 -4.48 -2.78
N LEU A 411 -9.30 -4.40 -3.03
CA LEU A 411 -8.68 -3.26 -3.70
C LEU A 411 -8.50 -3.55 -5.18
N GLN A 412 -8.81 -2.59 -6.05
CA GLN A 412 -8.69 -2.79 -7.50
C GLN A 412 -7.26 -3.07 -7.96
N GLY A 413 -6.26 -2.46 -7.30
CA GLY A 413 -4.84 -2.69 -7.57
C GLY A 413 -4.33 -4.09 -7.22
N GLN A 414 -5.13 -4.91 -6.54
CA GLN A 414 -4.76 -6.27 -6.12
C GLN A 414 -5.22 -7.35 -7.11
N ASN A 415 -5.85 -6.95 -8.22
CA ASN A 415 -6.14 -7.87 -9.32
C ASN A 415 -4.85 -8.28 -10.04
N PHE A 416 -4.70 -9.57 -10.32
CA PHE A 416 -3.53 -10.09 -11.02
C PHE A 416 -3.90 -11.21 -11.99
N LYS A 417 -3.06 -11.39 -13.02
CA LYS A 417 -3.14 -12.55 -13.91
C LYS A 417 -2.39 -13.73 -13.27
N PRO A 418 -2.98 -14.94 -13.20
CA PRO A 418 -2.28 -16.13 -12.72
C PRO A 418 -0.98 -16.40 -13.49
N ASN A 419 0.05 -16.89 -12.81
CA ASN A 419 1.34 -17.28 -13.41
C ASN A 419 1.27 -18.70 -13.99
N CYS A 420 0.29 -18.91 -14.88
CA CYS A 420 -0.09 -20.20 -15.43
C CYS A 420 -0.53 -20.12 -16.88
N PHE A 421 -0.06 -21.05 -17.70
CA PHE A 421 -0.60 -21.25 -19.04
C PHE A 421 -2.03 -21.82 -18.96
N GLY A 422 -2.84 -21.57 -19.99
CA GLY A 422 -4.15 -22.21 -20.16
C GLY A 422 -5.27 -21.71 -19.23
N GLY A 423 -5.08 -20.59 -18.53
CA GLY A 423 -6.12 -19.98 -17.68
C GLY A 423 -6.33 -20.65 -16.33
N HIS A 424 -5.42 -21.55 -15.90
CA HIS A 424 -5.44 -22.11 -14.56
C HIS A 424 -5.16 -21.03 -13.51
N LYS A 425 -5.79 -21.12 -12.33
CA LYS A 425 -5.57 -20.18 -11.22
C LYS A 425 -4.24 -20.42 -10.50
N PHE A 426 -3.71 -21.64 -10.56
CA PHE A 426 -2.43 -22.02 -9.95
C PHE A 426 -1.81 -23.23 -10.68
N CYS A 427 -0.47 -23.26 -10.68
CA CYS A 427 0.44 -24.25 -11.24
C CYS A 427 1.44 -24.56 -10.12
#